data_AF-A0A3P7JZ86-F1
#
_entry.id   AF-A0A3P7JZ86-F1
#
_cell.length_a   1.000
_cell.length_b   1.000
_cell.length_c   1.000
_cell.angle_alpha   90.00
_cell.angle_beta   90.00
_cell.angle_gamma   90.00
#
_symmetry.space_group_name_H-M   'P 1'
#
loop_
_entity.id
_entity.type
_entity.pdbx_description
1 polymer ?
#
loop_
_entity_poly.entity_id
_entity_poly.type
_entity_poly.pdbx_seq_one_letter_code
_entity_poly.pdbx_strand_id
1 'polypeptide(L)'
;MAARPRYIPLRLYNVETQYDGTRSMFMSANWGLIADIDLGSERFRWAGMIRLHIEAVLRIAELPRVATYRARISYIPAQCKATSRNTMLRFNCDRKLFDQPLGDSWQTVEGNFVMANVSTLSHLGSDIPFLPSARLDEPTMYLTLIDWNTIKTRFHVAHLFVFMESSQHLAHPCMQVPTHIFLVVRR
;
A
#
# COMPACT_ATOMS: atom_id res chain seq x y z
N MET A 1 6.44 38.68 14.07
CA MET A 1 6.96 37.42 13.48
C MET A 1 6.11 37.12 12.26
N ALA A 2 6.61 37.38 11.05
CA ALA A 2 5.86 37.12 9.81
C ALA A 2 6.21 35.71 9.32
N ALA A 3 5.23 34.80 9.33
CA ALA A 3 5.40 33.48 8.74
C ALA A 3 5.51 33.62 7.21
N ARG A 4 6.55 33.03 6.61
CA ARG A 4 6.68 32.90 5.16
C ARG A 4 6.21 31.50 4.76
N PRO A 5 4.96 31.31 4.29
CA PRO A 5 4.47 29.99 3.92
C PRO A 5 5.22 29.45 2.70
N ARG A 6 5.52 28.15 2.72
CA ARG A 6 6.05 27.41 1.58
C ARG A 6 4.97 26.47 1.07
N TYR A 7 4.62 26.59 -0.20
CA TYR A 7 3.64 25.71 -0.86
C TYR A 7 4.38 24.63 -1.64
N ILE A 8 3.95 23.38 -1.45
CA ILE A 8 4.51 22.21 -2.13
C ILE A 8 3.33 21.48 -2.78
N PRO A 9 3.42 21.11 -4.07
CA PRO A 9 2.37 20.34 -4.72
C PRO A 9 2.18 18.97 -4.03
N LEU A 10 0.92 18.61 -3.81
CA LEU A 10 0.51 17.29 -3.31
C LEU A 10 -0.34 16.63 -4.39
N ARG A 11 0.02 15.40 -4.77
CA ARG A 11 -0.79 14.63 -5.71
C ARG A 11 -1.96 13.96 -4.99
N LEU A 12 -3.14 14.03 -5.61
CA LEU A 12 -4.32 13.27 -5.22
C LEU A 12 -4.55 12.14 -6.21
N TYR A 13 -5.03 11.02 -5.68
CA TYR A 13 -5.33 9.80 -6.40
C TYR A 13 -6.81 9.48 -6.24
N ASN A 14 -7.40 8.91 -7.30
CA ASN A 14 -8.79 8.47 -7.25
C ASN A 14 -8.81 6.97 -6.98
N VAL A 15 -9.52 6.57 -5.93
CA VAL A 15 -9.81 5.19 -5.58
C VAL A 15 -11.27 4.94 -5.89
N GLU A 16 -11.54 4.02 -6.80
CA GLU A 16 -12.90 3.59 -7.11
C GLU A 16 -13.14 2.27 -6.40
N THR A 17 -14.26 2.16 -5.68
CA THR A 17 -14.72 0.89 -5.10
C THR A 17 -16.02 0.48 -5.76
N GLN A 18 -16.33 -0.81 -5.73
CA GLN A 18 -17.52 -1.37 -6.35
C GLN A 18 -18.83 -0.78 -5.78
N TYR A 19 -18.84 -0.45 -4.47
CA TYR A 19 -20.06 -0.06 -3.76
C TYR A 19 -20.07 1.41 -3.32
N ASP A 20 -18.91 2.01 -3.03
CA ASP A 20 -18.82 3.38 -2.50
C ASP A 20 -18.47 4.44 -3.55
N GLY A 21 -18.32 4.03 -4.82
CA GLY A 21 -17.94 4.93 -5.91
C GLY A 21 -16.51 5.47 -5.77
N THR A 22 -16.30 6.72 -6.19
CA THR A 22 -14.97 7.35 -6.25
C THR A 22 -14.65 8.10 -4.96
N ARG A 23 -13.51 7.77 -4.34
CA ARG A 23 -12.92 8.47 -3.19
C ARG A 23 -11.56 9.03 -3.54
N SER A 24 -11.19 10.16 -2.94
CA SER A 24 -9.85 10.74 -3.08
C SER A 24 -8.90 10.15 -2.03
N MET A 25 -7.68 9.81 -2.44
CA MET A 25 -6.60 9.29 -1.61
C MET A 25 -5.35 10.14 -1.81
N PHE A 26 -4.62 10.44 -0.74
CA PHE A 26 -3.35 11.19 -0.83
C PHE A 26 -2.17 10.49 -0.16
N MET A 27 -2.41 9.44 0.63
CA MET A 27 -1.38 8.77 1.43
C MET A 27 -1.24 7.30 1.05
N SER A 28 -2.22 6.48 1.41
CA SER A 28 -2.18 5.05 1.14
C SER A 28 -3.56 4.40 1.09
N ALA A 29 -3.61 3.22 0.47
CA ALA A 29 -4.73 2.28 0.53
C ALA A 29 -4.22 0.92 1.00
N ASN A 30 -4.74 0.46 2.13
CA ASN A 30 -4.31 -0.76 2.80
C ASN A 30 -5.34 -1.88 2.62
N TRP A 31 -4.87 -3.12 2.49
CA TRP A 31 -5.70 -4.32 2.45
C TRP A 31 -4.99 -5.49 3.15
N GLY A 32 -5.78 -6.38 3.76
CA GLY A 32 -5.29 -7.53 4.52
C GLY A 32 -4.84 -7.13 5.93
N LEU A 33 -3.72 -7.69 6.39
CA LEU A 33 -3.26 -7.59 7.78
C LEU A 33 -3.12 -6.16 8.28
N ILE A 34 -2.58 -5.23 7.47
CA ILE A 34 -2.45 -3.82 7.87
C ILE A 34 -3.83 -3.17 8.06
N ALA A 35 -4.80 -3.45 7.18
CA ALA A 35 -6.14 -2.89 7.30
C ALA A 35 -6.85 -3.42 8.56
N ASP A 36 -6.66 -4.70 8.90
CA ASP A 36 -7.19 -5.31 10.12
C ASP A 36 -6.54 -4.73 11.38
N ILE A 37 -5.25 -4.36 11.33
CA ILE A 37 -4.55 -3.65 12.41
C ILE A 37 -5.09 -2.23 12.56
N ASP A 38 -5.23 -1.50 11.45
CA ASP A 38 -5.77 -0.14 11.46
C ASP A 38 -7.16 -0.11 12.10
N LEU A 39 -8.05 -1.01 11.66
CA LEU A 39 -9.41 -1.14 12.18
C LEU A 39 -9.44 -1.65 13.63
N GLY A 40 -8.67 -2.69 13.94
CA GLY A 40 -8.64 -3.30 15.27
C GLY A 40 -8.10 -2.36 16.34
N SER A 41 -7.10 -1.54 15.98
CA SER A 41 -6.46 -0.58 16.87
C SER A 41 -7.35 0.59 17.27
N GLU A 42 -8.51 0.79 16.64
CA GLU A 42 -9.46 1.84 17.01
C GLU A 42 -9.98 1.68 18.46
N ARG A 43 -10.02 0.45 18.98
CA ARG A 43 -10.35 0.18 20.40
C ARG A 43 -9.32 0.74 21.37
N PHE A 44 -8.10 1.00 20.90
CA PHE A 44 -6.97 1.52 21.67
C PHE A 44 -6.67 2.98 21.33
N ARG A 45 -7.64 3.77 20.83
CA ARG A 45 -7.44 5.22 20.57
C ARG A 45 -6.90 5.99 21.78
N TRP A 46 -7.17 5.52 23.00
CA TRP A 46 -6.63 6.08 24.25
C TRP A 46 -5.10 5.95 24.37
N ALA A 47 -4.48 4.99 23.67
CA ALA A 47 -3.04 4.73 23.70
C ALA A 47 -2.24 5.57 22.68
N GLY A 48 -2.89 6.48 21.95
CA GLY A 48 -2.23 7.34 20.98
C GLY A 48 -1.58 6.55 19.84
N MET A 49 -0.31 6.83 19.55
CA MET A 49 0.43 6.20 18.45
C MET A 49 0.71 4.71 18.68
N ILE A 50 0.85 4.30 19.95
CA ILE A 50 1.18 2.92 20.33
C ILE A 50 0.04 1.94 20.00
N ARG A 51 -1.17 2.45 19.73
CA ARG A 51 -2.35 1.63 19.38
C ARG A 51 -2.09 0.65 18.24
N LEU A 52 -1.33 1.08 17.21
CA LEU A 52 -1.03 0.27 16.04
C LEU A 52 -0.09 -0.88 16.41
N HIS A 53 0.91 -0.60 17.26
CA HIS A 53 1.85 -1.60 17.77
C HIS A 53 1.15 -2.64 18.64
N ILE A 54 0.21 -2.23 19.51
CA ILE A 54 -0.57 -3.16 20.35
C ILE A 54 -1.37 -4.13 19.49
N GLU A 55 -2.17 -3.62 18.54
CA GLU A 55 -2.98 -4.48 17.67
C GLU A 55 -2.10 -5.35 16.76
N ALA A 56 -0.97 -4.81 16.27
CA ALA A 56 -0.02 -5.59 15.48
C ALA A 56 0.50 -6.82 16.24
N VAL A 57 0.86 -6.67 17.53
CA VAL A 57 1.33 -7.80 18.35
C VAL A 57 0.22 -8.85 18.54
N LEU A 58 -1.02 -8.43 18.80
CA LEU A 58 -2.16 -9.33 18.94
C LEU A 58 -2.40 -10.11 17.64
N ARG A 59 -2.41 -9.43 16.50
CA ARG A 59 -2.62 -10.06 15.18
C ARG A 59 -1.47 -10.98 14.76
N ILE A 60 -0.23 -10.64 15.12
CA ILE A 60 0.93 -11.52 14.91
C ILE A 60 0.81 -12.81 15.74
N ALA A 61 0.30 -12.73 16.97
CA ALA A 61 0.11 -13.91 17.80
C ALA A 61 -0.89 -14.90 17.17
N GLU A 62 -1.94 -14.37 16.52
CA GLU A 62 -3.01 -15.11 15.84
C GLU A 62 -2.78 -15.33 14.34
N LEU A 63 -1.61 -14.93 13.83
CA LEU A 63 -1.29 -14.90 12.40
C LEU A 63 -1.59 -16.20 11.64
N PRO A 64 -1.28 -17.41 12.18
CA PRO A 64 -1.57 -18.68 11.51
C PRO A 64 -3.06 -18.93 11.22
N ARG A 65 -3.97 -18.17 11.84
CA ARG A 65 -5.43 -18.34 11.70
C ARG A 65 -6.11 -17.21 10.95
N VAL A 66 -5.55 -16.00 10.96
CA VAL A 66 -6.31 -14.77 10.65
C VAL A 66 -5.80 -14.03 9.42
N ALA A 67 -4.54 -14.23 9.01
CA ALA A 67 -3.89 -13.32 8.05
C ALA A 67 -3.70 -13.92 6.65
N THR A 68 -4.53 -14.88 6.23
CA THR A 68 -4.50 -15.43 4.87
C THR A 68 -5.67 -14.87 4.07
N TYR A 69 -5.37 -13.96 3.15
CA TYR A 69 -6.39 -13.28 2.37
C TYR A 69 -6.24 -13.62 0.89
N ARG A 70 -7.29 -14.16 0.28
CA ARG A 70 -7.31 -14.44 -1.16
C ARG A 70 -7.63 -13.16 -1.93
N ALA A 71 -6.80 -12.84 -2.93
CA ALA A 71 -7.06 -11.72 -3.82
C ALA A 71 -6.51 -11.96 -5.23
N ARG A 72 -7.08 -11.22 -6.18
CA ARG A 72 -6.57 -11.00 -7.53
C ARG A 72 -6.17 -9.54 -7.64
N ILE A 73 -4.87 -9.28 -7.75
CA ILE A 73 -4.30 -7.94 -7.80
C ILE A 73 -3.75 -7.71 -9.21
N SER A 74 -4.26 -6.70 -9.89
CA SER A 74 -3.81 -6.34 -11.24
C SER A 74 -3.21 -4.94 -11.23
N TYR A 75 -2.07 -4.74 -11.88
CA TYR A 75 -1.37 -3.46 -11.89
C TYR A 75 -0.64 -3.19 -13.21
N ILE A 76 -0.29 -1.92 -13.46
CA ILE A 76 0.55 -1.51 -14.59
C ILE A 76 1.93 -1.07 -14.06
N PRO A 77 3.04 -1.74 -14.43
CA PRO A 77 4.38 -1.36 -13.99
C PRO A 77 4.86 -0.05 -14.64
N ALA A 78 5.46 0.83 -13.82
CA ALA A 78 5.99 2.13 -14.26
C ALA A 78 7.21 2.00 -15.19
N GLN A 79 7.91 0.85 -15.19
CA GLN A 79 9.14 0.61 -15.97
C GLN A 79 8.90 0.36 -17.48
N CYS A 80 7.65 0.39 -17.96
CA CYS A 80 7.42 0.50 -19.40
C CYS A 80 7.99 1.84 -19.89
N LYS A 81 9.05 1.82 -20.73
CA LYS A 81 9.67 3.02 -21.34
C LYS A 81 8.65 3.94 -22.04
N ALA A 82 7.51 3.39 -22.46
CA ALA A 82 6.37 4.12 -23.00
C ALA A 82 5.65 5.00 -21.95
N THR A 83 5.63 4.59 -20.68
CA THR A 83 4.87 5.29 -19.62
C THR A 83 5.69 6.39 -18.96
N SER A 84 7.01 6.21 -18.81
CA SER A 84 7.93 7.24 -18.25
C SER A 84 8.03 8.52 -19.11
N ARG A 85 7.86 8.44 -20.43
CA ARG A 85 7.80 9.64 -21.30
C ARG A 85 6.46 10.39 -21.23
N ASN A 86 5.43 9.74 -20.71
CA ASN A 86 4.05 10.24 -20.74
C ASN A 86 3.47 10.55 -19.35
N THR A 87 4.27 10.45 -18.29
CA THR A 87 3.91 10.81 -16.90
C THR A 87 3.83 12.32 -16.68
N MET A 88 4.21 13.15 -17.66
CA MET A 88 3.77 14.55 -17.73
C MET A 88 2.33 14.59 -18.29
N LEU A 89 1.36 14.46 -17.38
CA LEU A 89 -0.03 14.94 -17.54
C LEU A 89 -0.85 14.41 -18.74
N ARG A 90 -0.61 13.22 -19.32
CA ARG A 90 -1.42 12.75 -20.47
C ARG A 90 -1.77 11.27 -20.55
N PHE A 91 -1.61 10.48 -19.50
CA PHE A 91 -2.30 9.17 -19.44
C PHE A 91 -3.56 9.29 -18.59
N ASN A 92 -4.61 9.85 -19.19
CA ASN A 92 -5.88 9.15 -19.15
C ASN A 92 -5.63 7.83 -19.89
N CYS A 93 -5.01 6.82 -19.26
CA CYS A 93 -5.37 5.49 -19.72
C CYS A 93 -6.87 5.38 -19.44
N ASP A 94 -7.67 5.00 -20.42
CA ASP A 94 -9.09 4.82 -20.21
C ASP A 94 -9.26 3.93 -18.97
N ARG A 95 -9.83 4.53 -17.91
CA ARG A 95 -10.12 3.82 -16.67
C ARG A 95 -11.09 2.73 -17.04
N LYS A 96 -10.60 1.50 -17.10
CA LYS A 96 -11.47 0.35 -17.30
C LYS A 96 -12.18 0.09 -15.98
N LEU A 97 -13.50 0.28 -15.98
CA LEU A 97 -14.38 -0.04 -14.86
C LEU A 97 -14.15 -1.49 -14.40
N PHE A 98 -14.53 -1.78 -13.14
CA PHE A 98 -14.39 -3.09 -12.49
C PHE A 98 -14.81 -4.29 -13.36
N ASP A 99 -15.69 -4.10 -14.35
CA ASP A 99 -16.25 -5.18 -15.17
C ASP A 99 -15.65 -5.30 -16.58
N GLN A 100 -14.73 -4.44 -16.97
CA GLN A 100 -14.11 -4.52 -18.30
C GLN A 100 -12.87 -5.44 -18.30
N PRO A 101 -12.59 -6.13 -19.43
CA PRO A 101 -11.37 -6.92 -19.57
C PRO A 101 -10.15 -6.00 -19.54
N LEU A 102 -9.20 -6.33 -18.66
CA LEU A 102 -7.91 -5.65 -18.57
C LEU A 102 -7.12 -5.88 -19.87
N GLY A 103 -6.38 -4.86 -20.34
CA GLY A 103 -5.57 -4.98 -21.56
C GLY A 103 -4.24 -5.71 -21.32
N ASP A 104 -3.52 -6.00 -22.39
CA ASP A 104 -2.26 -6.79 -22.35
C ASP A 104 -1.12 -6.13 -21.55
N SER A 105 -1.21 -4.82 -21.27
CA SER A 105 -0.23 -4.09 -20.47
C SER A 105 -0.34 -4.32 -18.96
N TRP A 106 -1.39 -5.00 -18.51
CA TRP A 106 -1.64 -5.28 -17.11
C TRP A 106 -0.93 -6.56 -16.68
N GLN A 107 -0.32 -6.52 -15.50
CA GLN A 107 0.17 -7.70 -14.82
C GLN A 107 -0.81 -8.08 -13.72
N THR A 108 -1.18 -9.36 -13.66
CA THR A 108 -2.12 -9.88 -12.68
C THR A 108 -1.43 -10.92 -11.82
N VAL A 109 -1.55 -10.76 -10.50
CA VAL A 109 -1.07 -11.71 -9.50
C VAL A 109 -2.26 -12.20 -8.69
N GLU A 110 -2.42 -13.52 -8.64
CA GLU A 110 -3.49 -14.19 -7.91
C GLU A 110 -2.90 -15.12 -6.88
N GLY A 111 -3.42 -15.05 -5.66
CA GLY A 111 -2.91 -15.90 -4.60
C GLY A 111 -3.46 -15.57 -3.23
N ASN A 112 -2.82 -16.16 -2.25
CA ASN A 112 -3.03 -15.87 -0.84
C ASN A 112 -1.98 -14.87 -0.41
N PHE A 113 -2.44 -13.71 0.03
CA PHE A 113 -1.60 -12.63 0.49
C PHE A 113 -1.83 -12.40 1.96
N VAL A 114 -0.84 -11.78 2.58
CA VAL A 114 -0.90 -11.34 3.98
C VAL A 114 -1.36 -9.90 4.03
N MET A 115 -0.83 -9.10 3.12
CA MET A 115 -1.23 -7.72 2.93
C MET A 115 -0.91 -7.26 1.52
N ALA A 116 -1.66 -6.25 1.09
CA ALA A 116 -1.36 -5.41 -0.04
C ALA A 116 -1.49 -3.96 0.43
N ASN A 117 -0.51 -3.12 0.11
CA ASN A 117 -0.52 -1.71 0.46
C ASN A 117 -0.10 -0.88 -0.76
N VAL A 118 -0.90 0.11 -1.13
CA VAL A 118 -0.50 1.15 -2.07
C VAL A 118 -0.08 2.37 -1.29
N SER A 119 1.17 2.79 -1.41
CA SER A 119 1.73 3.95 -0.72
C SER A 119 2.20 5.01 -1.71
N THR A 120 1.97 6.27 -1.36
CA THR A 120 2.34 7.44 -2.17
C THR A 120 3.19 8.44 -1.39
N LEU A 121 3.23 8.30 -0.07
CA LEU A 121 4.06 9.07 0.85
C LEU A 121 5.09 8.17 1.52
N SER A 122 6.10 8.82 2.10
CA SER A 122 7.19 8.11 2.77
C SER A 122 6.82 7.48 4.11
N HIS A 123 5.76 7.97 4.74
CA HIS A 123 5.32 7.55 6.07
C HIS A 123 3.86 7.09 6.03
N LEU A 124 3.55 6.00 6.73
CA LEU A 124 2.17 5.55 6.99
C LEU A 124 1.62 6.12 8.31
N GLY A 125 2.51 6.59 9.17
CA GLY A 125 2.23 7.25 10.44
C GLY A 125 3.46 8.05 10.87
N SER A 126 3.34 8.91 11.88
CA SER A 126 4.46 9.76 12.31
C SER A 126 5.71 8.98 12.74
N ASP A 127 5.52 7.77 13.24
CA ASP A 127 6.55 6.82 13.71
C ASP A 127 6.69 5.59 12.79
N ILE A 128 6.06 5.61 11.62
CA ILE A 128 6.03 4.48 10.69
C ILE A 128 6.56 4.93 9.33
N PRO A 129 7.89 5.12 9.19
CA PRO A 129 8.51 5.28 7.89
C PRO A 129 8.35 3.97 7.11
N PHE A 130 7.82 4.07 5.89
CA PHE A 130 7.53 2.91 5.06
C PHE A 130 8.31 2.94 3.76
N LEU A 131 8.33 4.09 3.10
CA LEU A 131 9.01 4.23 1.82
C LEU A 131 9.78 5.55 1.75
N PRO A 132 10.99 5.63 2.32
CA PRO A 132 11.73 6.88 2.45
C PRO A 132 12.00 7.62 1.13
N SER A 133 11.99 6.91 0.00
CA SER A 133 12.20 7.49 -1.34
C SER A 133 10.96 8.20 -1.91
N ALA A 134 9.75 7.93 -1.41
CA ALA A 134 8.51 8.49 -1.95
C ALA A 134 8.39 10.00 -1.68
N ARG A 135 7.94 10.74 -2.70
CA ARG A 135 7.77 12.20 -2.67
C ARG A 135 6.32 12.61 -2.89
N LEU A 136 5.92 13.74 -2.31
CA LEU A 136 4.56 14.30 -2.35
C LEU A 136 4.02 14.55 -3.76
N ASP A 137 4.90 14.83 -4.73
CA ASP A 137 4.58 15.25 -6.10
C ASP A 137 4.86 14.18 -7.15
N GLU A 138 5.28 12.99 -6.73
CA GLU A 138 5.65 11.90 -7.63
C GLU A 138 4.43 11.36 -8.40
N PRO A 139 4.54 11.03 -9.70
CA PRO A 139 3.43 10.45 -10.48
C PRO A 139 3.21 8.95 -10.23
N THR A 140 4.07 8.32 -9.44
CA THR A 140 4.12 6.88 -9.25
C THR A 140 3.61 6.50 -7.87
N MET A 141 2.79 5.46 -7.82
CA MET A 141 2.37 4.80 -6.61
C MET A 141 3.23 3.56 -6.38
N TYR A 142 3.46 3.22 -5.13
CA TYR A 142 4.25 2.05 -4.77
C TYR A 142 3.33 1.00 -4.20
N LEU A 143 3.22 -0.15 -4.89
CA LEU A 143 2.49 -1.29 -4.38
C LEU A 143 3.45 -2.15 -3.59
N THR A 144 3.09 -2.50 -2.37
CA THR A 144 3.77 -3.50 -1.58
C THR A 144 2.89 -4.72 -1.45
N LEU A 145 3.38 -5.88 -1.90
CA LEU A 145 2.72 -7.17 -1.76
C LEU A 145 3.54 -8.09 -0.85
N ILE A 146 2.85 -8.80 0.03
CA ILE A 146 3.44 -9.88 0.82
C ILE A 146 2.63 -11.15 0.58
N ASP A 147 3.22 -12.08 -0.15
CA ASP A 147 2.64 -13.40 -0.43
C ASP A 147 2.72 -14.27 0.84
N TRP A 148 1.61 -14.91 1.20
CA TRP A 148 1.54 -15.84 2.32
C TRP A 148 2.57 -16.96 2.22
N ASN A 149 2.86 -17.44 1.00
CA ASN A 149 3.81 -18.54 0.76
C ASN A 149 5.26 -18.16 1.10
N THR A 150 5.58 -16.86 1.17
CA THR A 150 6.92 -16.38 1.53
C THR A 150 7.14 -16.35 3.04
N ILE A 151 6.08 -16.44 3.83
CA ILE A 151 6.13 -16.37 5.29
C ILE A 151 6.27 -17.77 5.87
N LYS A 152 7.42 -18.02 6.50
CA LYS A 152 7.70 -19.30 7.15
C LYS A 152 7.17 -19.36 8.59
N THR A 153 7.21 -18.23 9.29
CA THR A 153 6.80 -18.14 10.70
C THR A 153 6.18 -16.78 11.00
N ARG A 154 5.33 -16.70 12.04
CA ARG A 154 4.79 -15.41 12.51
C ARG A 154 5.87 -14.40 12.93
N PHE A 155 7.04 -14.88 13.36
CA PHE A 155 8.17 -14.03 13.72
C PHE A 155 8.76 -13.29 12.52
N HIS A 156 8.59 -13.81 11.31
CA HIS A 156 8.98 -13.14 10.08
C HIS A 156 8.16 -11.87 9.87
N VAL A 157 6.85 -11.90 10.13
CA VAL A 157 5.98 -10.71 10.10
C VAL A 157 6.27 -9.77 11.26
N ALA A 158 6.51 -10.32 12.46
CA ALA A 158 6.93 -9.52 13.61
C ALA A 158 8.22 -8.74 13.30
N HIS A 159 9.20 -9.41 12.71
CA HIS A 159 10.44 -8.81 12.26
C HIS A 159 10.14 -7.70 11.24
N LEU A 160 9.32 -7.97 10.22
CA LEU A 160 8.97 -6.94 9.24
C LEU A 160 8.44 -5.66 9.90
N PHE A 161 7.51 -5.76 10.86
CA PHE A 161 6.92 -4.60 11.53
C PHE A 161 7.90 -3.87 12.45
N VAL A 162 8.75 -4.60 13.19
CA VAL A 162 9.80 -3.96 14.03
C VAL A 162 10.80 -3.19 13.16
N PHE A 163 11.14 -3.72 11.98
CA PHE A 163 12.06 -3.08 11.05
C PHE A 163 11.41 -2.01 10.13
N MET A 164 10.12 -1.70 10.34
CA MET A 164 9.50 -0.54 9.71
C MET A 164 10.10 0.76 10.21
N GLU A 165 10.30 0.91 11.53
CA GLU A 165 10.86 2.11 12.14
C GLU A 165 12.23 2.50 11.55
N SER A 166 13.07 1.52 11.22
CA SER A 166 14.39 1.73 10.62
C SER A 166 14.40 1.66 9.09
N SER A 167 13.23 1.51 8.45
CA SER A 167 13.09 1.31 7.00
C SER A 167 13.82 0.08 6.41
N GLN A 168 14.33 -0.82 7.26
CA GLN A 168 15.07 -2.02 6.82
C GLN A 168 14.14 -3.13 6.32
N HIS A 169 12.84 -3.04 6.59
CA HIS A 169 11.82 -3.93 6.03
C HIS A 169 11.84 -3.99 4.49
N LEU A 170 12.29 -2.92 3.81
CA LEU A 170 12.46 -2.87 2.35
C LEU A 170 13.53 -3.84 1.83
N ALA A 171 14.51 -4.22 2.65
CA ALA A 171 15.54 -5.19 2.27
C ALA A 171 15.03 -6.64 2.36
N HIS A 172 13.81 -6.86 2.85
CA HIS A 172 13.29 -8.19 3.08
C HIS A 172 12.89 -8.86 1.74
N PRO A 173 13.32 -10.10 1.46
CA PRO A 173 12.97 -10.81 0.22
C PRO A 173 11.47 -11.04 -0.04
N CYS A 174 10.62 -10.91 0.98
CA CYS A 174 9.16 -11.07 0.83
C CYS A 174 8.48 -9.76 0.43
N MET A 175 9.19 -8.63 0.50
CA MET A 175 8.67 -7.32 0.17
C MET A 175 8.94 -7.04 -1.31
N GLN A 176 7.91 -7.22 -2.12
CA GLN A 176 7.92 -6.77 -3.50
C GLN A 176 7.36 -5.36 -3.51
N VAL A 177 8.18 -4.37 -3.92
CA VAL A 177 7.74 -2.99 -4.13
C VAL A 177 7.76 -2.61 -5.61
N PRO A 178 6.87 -3.20 -6.43
CA PRO A 178 6.79 -2.78 -7.80
C PRO A 178 6.17 -1.36 -7.89
N THR A 179 6.79 -0.53 -8.73
CA THR A 179 6.36 0.86 -9.01
C THR A 179 5.21 0.84 -10.01
N HIS A 180 4.10 1.53 -9.72
CA HIS A 180 2.87 1.47 -10.51
C HIS A 180 2.15 2.78 -10.70
N ILE A 181 1.22 2.75 -11.65
CA ILE A 181 0.38 3.90 -12.01
C ILE A 181 -1.10 3.56 -11.84
N PHE A 182 -1.50 2.29 -11.93
CA PHE A 182 -2.88 1.83 -11.71
C PHE A 182 -2.90 0.48 -11.00
N LEU A 183 -3.95 0.25 -10.21
CA LEU A 183 -4.16 -0.95 -9.41
C LEU A 183 -5.65 -1.29 -9.36
N VAL A 184 -5.97 -2.56 -9.62
CA VAL A 184 -7.31 -3.13 -9.46
C VAL A 184 -7.19 -4.34 -8.54
N VAL A 185 -7.97 -4.36 -7.46
CA VAL A 185 -8.06 -5.51 -6.53
C VAL A 185 -9.45 -6.11 -6.65
N ARG A 186 -9.52 -7.42 -6.94
CA ARG A 186 -10.74 -8.21 -6.94
C ARG A 186 -10.64 -9.32 -5.88
N ARG A 187 -11.77 -9.63 -5.25
CA ARG A 187 -11.93 -10.78 -4.34
C ARG A 187 -12.31 -12.03 -5.12
#